data_AF-A0A3R7A3A1-F1
#
_entry.id   AF-A0A3R7A3A1-F1
#
_cell.length_a   1.000
_cell.length_b   1.000
_cell.length_c   1.000
_cell.angle_alpha   90.00
_cell.angle_beta   90.00
_cell.angle_gamma   90.00
#
_symmetry.space_group_name_H-M   'P 1'
#
loop_
_entity.id
_entity.type
_entity.pdbx_description
1 polymer ?
#
loop_
_entity_poly.entity_id
_entity_poly.type
_entity_poly.pdbx_seq_one_letter_code
_entity_poly.pdbx_strand_id
1 'polypeptide(L)'
;LSHVKSVPVSCMRRQSADEVHAAPEHHIRRLSLDETTKTHLHHSWSSLTHLLASAPLTSPHQDQPCPSYLAFELHLVTSRFDQTDLGMAFESHCCRSLNALASTTSFHTLVGQLARALADEHDVPPSHQPALLRLTRQMVHARLGAVFVAPVAAALERDQASWTQHASQSARARALHQLQEVGLPAASTLWLRRSVAALEALPYFMPDHTLDAFLGVISTLHEEVSASLARPAQSLSADIILPVLVALVLHSHAPFLIAQIHAMETLALTDGRDGGEAAYYVALVQSAIRHVTQVDG
;
A
#
# COMPACT_ATOMS: atom_id res chain seq x y z
N LEU A 1 6.11 -67.63 -3.38
CA LEU A 1 7.16 -66.75 -3.96
C LEU A 1 6.67 -66.38 -5.35
N SER A 2 6.32 -65.16 -5.76
CA SER A 2 6.38 -63.83 -5.18
C SER A 2 5.73 -62.88 -6.21
N HIS A 3 4.82 -62.03 -5.74
CA HIS A 3 4.48 -60.69 -6.25
C HIS A 3 4.38 -60.42 -7.77
N VAL A 4 3.14 -60.33 -8.27
CA VAL A 4 2.75 -59.30 -9.25
C VAL A 4 1.94 -58.25 -8.49
N LYS A 5 2.50 -57.05 -8.35
CA LYS A 5 1.80 -55.91 -7.74
C LYS A 5 0.70 -55.44 -8.69
N SER A 6 -0.55 -55.56 -8.27
CA SER A 6 -1.71 -54.96 -8.90
C SER A 6 -1.71 -53.45 -8.69
N VAL A 7 -1.99 -52.72 -9.76
CA VAL A 7 -2.23 -51.27 -9.77
C VAL A 7 -3.65 -51.02 -9.24
N PRO A 8 -3.85 -50.22 -8.18
CA PRO A 8 -5.19 -49.77 -7.83
C PRO A 8 -5.53 -48.51 -8.62
N VAL A 9 -6.56 -48.63 -9.44
CA VAL A 9 -7.35 -47.53 -10.00
C VAL A 9 -7.94 -46.76 -8.82
N SER A 10 -7.34 -45.64 -8.45
CA SER A 10 -7.94 -44.69 -7.52
C SER A 10 -9.07 -43.96 -8.23
N CYS A 11 -10.25 -44.57 -8.16
CA CYS A 11 -11.54 -43.91 -8.16
C CYS A 11 -11.45 -42.53 -7.48
N MET A 12 -11.69 -41.45 -8.24
CA MET A 12 -12.04 -40.15 -7.68
C MET A 12 -13.37 -40.30 -6.94
N ARG A 13 -13.31 -40.68 -5.66
CA ARG A 13 -14.43 -40.59 -4.74
C ARG A 13 -14.47 -39.15 -4.24
N ARG A 14 -15.57 -38.44 -4.50
CA ARG A 14 -15.89 -37.19 -3.80
C ARG A 14 -15.97 -37.50 -2.31
N GLN A 15 -15.08 -36.93 -1.52
CA GLN A 15 -15.14 -37.01 -0.06
C GLN A 15 -16.40 -36.29 0.42
N SER A 16 -17.21 -36.97 1.23
CA SER A 16 -18.35 -36.38 1.93
C SER A 16 -17.85 -35.48 3.05
N ALA A 17 -18.65 -34.45 3.38
CA ALA A 17 -18.34 -33.44 4.39
C ALA A 17 -17.95 -34.01 5.77
N ASP A 18 -18.37 -35.25 6.07
CA ASP A 18 -18.11 -35.92 7.34
C ASP A 18 -16.69 -36.50 7.48
N GLU A 19 -15.92 -36.65 6.38
CA GLU A 19 -14.56 -37.23 6.42
C GLU A 19 -13.47 -36.19 6.77
N VAL A 20 -13.79 -34.90 6.86
CA VAL A 20 -12.84 -33.81 7.19
C VAL A 20 -12.53 -33.73 8.69
N HIS A 21 -13.31 -34.40 9.54
CA HIS A 21 -13.14 -34.35 11.00
C HIS A 21 -12.06 -35.29 11.56
N ALA A 22 -11.32 -36.03 10.72
CA ALA A 22 -10.26 -36.95 11.16
C ALA A 22 -8.83 -36.47 10.87
N ALA A 23 -8.63 -35.19 10.52
CA ALA A 23 -7.31 -34.59 10.43
C ALA A 23 -6.85 -34.09 11.82
N PRO A 24 -5.57 -34.24 12.20
CA PRO A 24 -5.07 -33.73 13.47
C PRO A 24 -5.28 -32.21 13.49
N GLU A 25 -5.90 -31.72 14.57
CA GLU A 25 -6.21 -30.31 14.78
C GLU A 25 -4.94 -29.46 14.68
N HIS A 26 -4.66 -28.93 13.49
CA HIS A 26 -3.93 -27.68 13.41
C HIS A 26 -4.83 -26.64 14.04
N HIS A 27 -4.55 -26.31 15.30
CA HIS A 27 -5.13 -25.15 15.97
C HIS A 27 -4.80 -23.89 15.15
N ILE A 28 -5.62 -23.60 14.15
CA ILE A 28 -5.85 -22.23 13.72
C ILE A 28 -6.43 -21.58 14.97
N ARG A 29 -5.58 -20.86 15.70
CA ARG A 29 -5.95 -20.10 16.88
C ARG A 29 -6.92 -19.02 16.38
N ARG A 30 -8.20 -19.35 16.29
CA ARG A 30 -9.27 -18.36 16.17
C ARG A 30 -9.16 -17.55 17.44
N LEU A 31 -8.56 -16.37 17.34
CA LEU A 31 -8.62 -15.37 18.38
C LEU A 31 -10.11 -15.07 18.57
N SER A 32 -10.70 -15.66 19.61
CA SER A 32 -12.04 -15.28 20.05
C SER A 32 -11.95 -13.81 20.46
N LEU A 33 -12.80 -12.96 19.90
CA LEU A 33 -12.90 -11.55 20.31
C LEU A 33 -13.09 -11.42 21.84
N ASP A 34 -13.68 -12.45 22.46
CA ASP A 34 -13.87 -12.53 23.92
C ASP A 34 -12.59 -12.76 24.71
N GLU A 35 -11.55 -13.36 24.13
CA GLU A 35 -10.26 -13.58 24.81
C GLU A 35 -9.35 -12.35 24.74
N THR A 36 -9.40 -11.60 23.62
CA THR A 36 -8.63 -10.36 23.45
C THR A 36 -9.22 -9.21 24.28
N THR A 37 -10.54 -9.14 24.41
CA THR A 37 -11.24 -8.12 25.22
C THR A 37 -11.00 -8.29 26.73
N LYS A 38 -10.91 -9.53 27.24
CA LYS A 38 -10.92 -9.79 28.69
C LYS A 38 -9.60 -9.57 29.42
N THR A 39 -8.45 -9.57 28.75
CA THR A 39 -7.15 -9.60 29.46
C THR A 39 -6.31 -8.33 29.36
N HIS A 40 -6.49 -7.47 28.34
CA HIS A 40 -5.62 -6.29 28.18
C HIS A 40 -6.29 -5.00 27.63
N LEU A 41 -7.55 -5.02 27.19
CA LEU A 41 -8.14 -3.92 26.41
C LEU A 41 -9.05 -2.94 27.20
N HIS A 42 -9.51 -3.29 28.40
CA HIS A 42 -10.50 -2.49 29.12
C HIS A 42 -10.00 -1.14 29.68
N HIS A 43 -8.69 -0.86 29.66
CA HIS A 43 -8.13 0.30 30.36
C HIS A 43 -7.42 1.37 29.50
N SER A 44 -7.29 1.21 28.18
CA SER A 44 -6.43 2.15 27.41
C SER A 44 -7.14 3.07 26.41
N TRP A 45 -8.33 2.72 25.87
CA TRP A 45 -8.90 3.44 24.72
C TRP A 45 -10.30 4.01 25.00
N SER A 46 -10.39 4.86 26.03
CA SER A 46 -11.65 5.45 26.48
C SER A 46 -12.30 6.42 25.48
N SER A 47 -11.57 6.89 24.46
CA SER A 47 -12.11 7.74 23.39
C SER A 47 -11.33 7.59 22.08
N LEU A 48 -12.01 7.83 20.95
CA LEU A 48 -11.38 7.90 19.63
C LEU A 48 -10.27 8.96 19.60
N THR A 49 -10.50 10.11 20.23
CA THR A 49 -9.51 11.19 20.37
C THR A 49 -8.21 10.71 21.04
N HIS A 50 -8.30 9.93 22.12
CA HIS A 50 -7.12 9.38 22.78
C HIS A 50 -6.36 8.40 21.87
N LEU A 51 -7.08 7.58 21.10
CA LEU A 51 -6.49 6.67 20.12
C LEU A 51 -5.73 7.46 19.04
N LEU A 52 -6.34 8.49 18.48
CA LEU A 52 -5.75 9.34 17.44
C LEU A 52 -4.54 10.14 17.92
N ALA A 53 -4.41 10.34 19.24
CA ALA A 53 -3.25 10.94 19.87
C ALA A 53 -2.11 9.94 20.15
N SER A 54 -2.39 8.63 20.09
CA SER A 54 -1.46 7.57 20.47
C SER A 54 -0.87 6.83 19.26
N ALA A 55 0.44 6.59 19.30
CA ALA A 55 1.21 5.74 18.38
C ALA A 55 1.30 6.21 16.90
N PRO A 56 2.36 5.81 16.16
CA PRO A 56 2.49 6.13 14.74
C PRO A 56 1.36 5.47 13.94
N LEU A 57 0.81 6.19 12.98
CA LEU A 57 -0.30 5.73 12.13
C LEU A 57 0.14 4.72 11.05
N THR A 58 1.43 4.46 10.96
CA THR A 58 2.01 3.53 10.00
C THR A 58 3.01 2.59 10.64
N SER A 59 3.03 1.36 10.13
CA SER A 59 4.09 0.40 10.43
C SER A 59 5.12 0.48 9.32
N PRO A 60 6.39 0.77 9.63
CA PRO A 60 7.42 0.71 8.62
C PRO A 60 7.61 -0.76 8.23
N HIS A 61 7.46 -1.05 6.93
CA HIS A 61 7.94 -2.25 6.24
C HIS A 61 7.02 -3.45 6.01
N GLN A 62 5.72 -3.44 6.35
CA GLN A 62 4.84 -4.58 6.03
C GLN A 62 3.40 -4.17 5.74
N ASP A 63 2.72 -4.88 4.83
CA ASP A 63 1.25 -4.81 4.59
C ASP A 63 0.43 -5.36 5.79
N GLN A 64 0.98 -5.29 7.00
CA GLN A 64 0.28 -5.68 8.22
C GLN A 64 -0.50 -4.49 8.78
N PRO A 65 -1.67 -4.75 9.39
CA PRO A 65 -2.40 -3.70 10.10
C PRO A 65 -1.50 -3.12 11.20
N CYS A 66 -1.27 -1.81 11.17
CA CYS A 66 -0.51 -1.16 12.23
C CYS A 66 -1.30 -1.23 13.55
N PRO A 67 -0.63 -1.17 14.72
CA PRO A 67 -1.32 -1.19 16.01
C PRO A 67 -2.44 -0.14 16.13
N SER A 68 -2.23 1.04 15.54
CA SER A 68 -3.19 2.14 15.51
C SER A 68 -4.43 1.82 14.68
N TYR A 69 -4.29 1.12 13.56
CA TYR A 69 -5.41 0.64 12.75
C TYR A 69 -6.19 -0.47 13.44
N LEU A 70 -5.49 -1.44 14.03
CA LEU A 70 -6.15 -2.47 14.83
C LEU A 70 -6.92 -1.85 15.99
N ALA A 71 -6.35 -0.83 16.63
CA ALA A 71 -7.02 -0.10 17.69
C ALA A 71 -8.29 0.59 17.21
N PHE A 72 -8.23 1.18 16.01
CA PHE A 72 -9.36 1.87 15.41
C PHE A 72 -10.50 0.91 15.09
N GLU A 73 -10.22 -0.24 14.48
CA GLU A 73 -11.21 -1.29 14.21
C GLU A 73 -11.84 -1.82 15.51
N LEU A 74 -11.02 -2.06 16.53
CA LEU A 74 -11.52 -2.47 17.84
C LEU A 74 -12.41 -1.38 18.47
N HIS A 75 -12.05 -0.10 18.33
CA HIS A 75 -12.88 1.00 18.79
C HIS A 75 -14.26 0.96 18.10
N LEU A 76 -14.32 0.83 16.77
CA LEU A 76 -15.57 0.73 16.01
C LEU A 76 -16.44 -0.45 16.46
N VAL A 77 -15.83 -1.59 16.76
CA VAL A 77 -16.56 -2.76 17.30
C VAL A 77 -17.10 -2.45 18.70
N THR A 78 -16.30 -1.86 19.58
CA THR A 78 -16.73 -1.53 20.94
C THR A 78 -17.79 -0.43 20.99
N SER A 79 -17.76 0.52 20.06
CA SER A 79 -18.78 1.56 19.90
C SER A 79 -20.03 1.06 19.17
N ARG A 80 -20.06 -0.21 18.73
CA ARG A 80 -21.15 -0.81 17.95
C ARG A 80 -21.47 -0.03 16.69
N PHE A 81 -20.42 0.42 15.99
CA PHE A 81 -20.54 1.15 14.75
C PHE A 81 -21.47 0.46 13.75
N ASP A 82 -21.43 -0.88 13.66
CA ASP A 82 -22.29 -1.72 12.83
C ASP A 82 -23.80 -1.55 13.12
N GLN A 83 -24.17 -1.12 14.33
CA GLN A 83 -25.55 -0.90 14.75
C GLN A 83 -26.01 0.56 14.56
N THR A 84 -25.10 1.46 14.21
CA THR A 84 -25.42 2.85 13.89
C THR A 84 -26.02 2.96 12.49
N ASP A 85 -26.83 4.00 12.25
CA ASP A 85 -27.35 4.28 10.89
C ASP A 85 -26.22 4.45 9.87
N LEU A 86 -25.10 5.05 10.28
CA LEU A 86 -23.92 5.24 9.46
C LEU A 86 -23.26 3.90 9.10
N GLY A 87 -23.03 3.03 10.09
CA GLY A 87 -22.41 1.73 9.88
C GLY A 87 -23.27 0.80 9.04
N MET A 88 -24.58 0.72 9.30
CA MET A 88 -25.51 -0.04 8.47
C MET A 88 -25.54 0.47 7.02
N ALA A 89 -25.54 1.79 6.82
CA ALA A 89 -25.50 2.39 5.50
C ALA A 89 -24.18 2.09 4.77
N PHE A 90 -23.05 2.15 5.50
CA PHE A 90 -21.74 1.81 4.97
C PHE A 90 -21.62 0.33 4.61
N GLU A 91 -22.10 -0.59 5.44
CA GLU A 91 -22.12 -2.02 5.16
C GLU A 91 -23.00 -2.33 3.93
N SER A 92 -24.19 -1.74 3.87
CA SER A 92 -25.07 -1.86 2.70
C SER A 92 -24.42 -1.33 1.42
N HIS A 93 -23.68 -0.23 1.51
CA HIS A 93 -22.87 0.29 0.40
C HIS A 93 -21.76 -0.67 0.01
N CYS A 94 -21.06 -1.26 0.99
CA CYS A 94 -20.01 -2.24 0.74
C CYS A 94 -20.54 -3.46 -0.01
N CYS A 95 -21.60 -4.08 0.49
CA CYS A 95 -22.21 -5.26 -0.12
C CYS A 95 -22.67 -4.98 -1.55
N ARG A 96 -23.36 -3.85 -1.79
CA ARG A 96 -23.78 -3.47 -3.14
C ARG A 96 -22.60 -3.23 -4.08
N SER A 97 -21.58 -2.51 -3.60
CA SER A 97 -20.42 -2.15 -4.41
C SER A 97 -19.56 -3.37 -4.75
N LEU A 98 -19.38 -4.31 -3.82
CA LEU A 98 -18.66 -5.56 -4.03
C LEU A 98 -19.40 -6.48 -5.00
N ASN A 99 -20.72 -6.60 -4.88
CA ASN A 99 -21.52 -7.41 -5.81
C ASN A 99 -21.46 -6.88 -7.25
N ALA A 100 -21.38 -5.56 -7.42
CA ALA A 100 -21.25 -4.93 -8.73
C ALA A 100 -19.80 -4.76 -9.20
N LEU A 101 -18.82 -4.96 -8.31
CA LEU A 101 -17.42 -4.52 -8.48
C LEU A 101 -17.31 -3.08 -9.01
N ALA A 102 -18.18 -2.21 -8.53
CA ALA A 102 -18.25 -0.80 -8.90
C ALA A 102 -18.83 0.02 -7.75
N SER A 103 -18.37 1.26 -7.58
CA SER A 103 -18.94 2.19 -6.60
C SER A 103 -19.57 3.39 -7.28
N THR A 104 -20.73 3.81 -6.78
CA THR A 104 -21.39 5.06 -7.19
C THR A 104 -20.77 6.30 -6.55
N THR A 105 -19.88 6.12 -5.58
CA THR A 105 -19.20 7.19 -4.84
C THR A 105 -17.70 7.04 -5.01
N SER A 106 -16.99 8.11 -5.34
CA SER A 106 -15.52 8.09 -5.42
C SER A 106 -14.91 7.73 -4.06
N PHE A 107 -13.74 7.08 -4.07
CA PHE A 107 -13.01 6.69 -2.85
C PHE A 107 -12.83 7.85 -1.86
N HIS A 108 -12.29 8.98 -2.30
CA HIS A 108 -12.06 10.16 -1.43
C HIS A 108 -13.33 10.75 -0.84
N THR A 109 -14.41 10.81 -1.62
CA THR A 109 -15.72 11.29 -1.12
C THR A 109 -16.24 10.37 0.00
N LEU A 110 -16.16 9.05 -0.20
CA LEU A 110 -16.60 8.07 0.80
C LEU A 110 -15.77 8.17 2.09
N VAL A 111 -14.44 8.20 1.96
CA VAL A 111 -13.52 8.38 3.10
C VAL A 111 -13.80 9.69 3.83
N GLY A 112 -13.96 10.79 3.09
CA GLY A 112 -14.21 12.10 3.69
C GLY A 112 -15.58 12.21 4.35
N GLN A 113 -16.61 11.54 3.84
CA GLN A 113 -17.93 11.48 4.47
C GLN A 113 -17.89 10.68 5.78
N LEU A 114 -17.29 9.49 5.76
CA LEU A 114 -17.16 8.63 6.94
C LEU A 114 -16.31 9.30 8.02
N ALA A 115 -15.16 9.85 7.66
CA ALA A 115 -14.26 10.50 8.61
C ALA A 115 -14.91 11.74 9.27
N ARG A 116 -15.72 12.50 8.52
CA ARG A 116 -16.48 13.63 9.10
C ARG A 116 -17.56 13.15 10.05
N ALA A 117 -18.35 12.16 9.65
CA ALA A 117 -19.42 11.65 10.50
C ALA A 117 -18.88 11.01 11.79
N LEU A 118 -17.77 10.25 11.71
CA LEU A 118 -17.08 9.72 12.88
C LEU A 118 -16.47 10.83 13.76
N ALA A 119 -15.97 11.91 13.16
CA ALA A 119 -15.46 13.05 13.93
C ALA A 119 -16.59 13.74 14.71
N ASP A 120 -17.74 13.93 14.07
CA ASP A 120 -18.91 14.56 14.68
C ASP A 120 -19.53 13.67 15.77
N GLU A 121 -19.60 12.36 15.56
CA GLU A 121 -20.17 11.40 16.53
C GLU A 121 -19.31 11.24 17.80
N HIS A 122 -17.99 11.36 17.66
CA HIS A 122 -17.03 11.13 18.75
C HIS A 122 -16.33 12.40 19.24
N ASP A 123 -16.83 13.59 18.86
CA ASP A 123 -16.27 14.90 19.22
C ASP A 123 -14.74 15.01 18.96
N VAL A 124 -14.29 14.49 17.81
CA VAL A 124 -12.87 14.50 17.44
C VAL A 124 -12.43 15.91 17.04
N PRO A 125 -11.42 16.51 17.68
CA PRO A 125 -11.00 17.85 17.34
C PRO A 125 -10.28 17.90 15.98
N PRO A 126 -10.28 19.06 15.29
CA PRO A 126 -9.66 19.21 13.97
C PRO A 126 -8.18 18.83 13.92
N SER A 127 -7.45 18.95 15.04
CA SER A 127 -6.04 18.56 15.16
C SER A 127 -5.80 17.06 14.89
N HIS A 128 -6.79 16.22 15.13
CA HIS A 128 -6.73 14.78 14.89
C HIS A 128 -7.41 14.34 13.60
N GLN A 129 -7.99 15.28 12.83
CA GLN A 129 -8.66 14.97 11.56
C GLN A 129 -7.73 14.29 10.54
N PRO A 130 -6.44 14.67 10.37
CA PRO A 130 -5.54 13.94 9.47
C PRO A 130 -5.37 12.47 9.87
N ALA A 131 -5.23 12.21 11.18
CA ALA A 131 -5.10 10.86 11.70
C ALA A 131 -6.35 10.02 11.44
N LEU A 132 -7.53 10.60 11.69
CA LEU A 132 -8.81 9.95 11.44
C LEU A 132 -9.04 9.67 9.96
N LEU A 133 -8.67 10.61 9.07
CA LEU A 133 -8.76 10.42 7.63
C LEU A 133 -7.91 9.23 7.16
N ARG A 134 -6.67 9.09 7.66
CA ARG A 134 -5.81 7.95 7.32
C ARG A 134 -6.40 6.62 7.78
N LEU A 135 -6.86 6.54 9.03
CA LEU A 135 -7.48 5.31 9.55
C LEU A 135 -8.78 4.95 8.81
N THR A 136 -9.61 5.95 8.51
CA THR A 136 -10.83 5.77 7.72
C THR A 136 -10.50 5.33 6.30
N ARG A 137 -9.44 5.89 5.69
CA ARG A 137 -8.97 5.49 4.36
C ARG A 137 -8.55 4.02 4.35
N GLN A 138 -7.77 3.59 5.34
CA GLN A 138 -7.39 2.19 5.51
C GLN A 138 -8.62 1.29 5.70
N MET A 139 -9.60 1.72 6.50
CA MET A 139 -10.86 0.99 6.74
C MET A 139 -11.66 0.78 5.45
N VAL A 140 -11.84 1.85 4.67
CA VAL A 140 -12.53 1.80 3.38
C VAL A 140 -11.75 0.97 2.37
N HIS A 141 -10.43 1.13 2.31
CA HIS A 141 -9.59 0.36 1.39
C HIS A 141 -9.57 -1.14 1.73
N ALA A 142 -9.50 -1.50 3.00
CA ALA A 142 -9.55 -2.90 3.45
C ALA A 142 -10.87 -3.59 3.06
N ARG A 143 -11.98 -2.85 3.05
CA ARG A 143 -13.32 -3.38 2.70
C ARG A 143 -13.65 -3.27 1.21
N LEU A 144 -13.16 -2.25 0.52
CA LEU A 144 -13.59 -1.87 -0.84
C LEU A 144 -12.45 -1.63 -1.84
N GLY A 145 -11.18 -1.88 -1.50
CA GLY A 145 -10.05 -1.65 -2.41
C GLY A 145 -10.24 -2.35 -3.76
N ALA A 146 -10.76 -3.58 -3.76
CA ALA A 146 -11.08 -4.30 -4.98
C ALA A 146 -12.12 -3.58 -5.87
N VAL A 147 -13.10 -2.89 -5.29
CA VAL A 147 -14.11 -2.12 -6.03
C VAL A 147 -13.47 -0.95 -6.79
N PHE A 148 -12.48 -0.31 -6.19
CA PHE A 148 -11.82 0.86 -6.79
C PHE A 148 -10.69 0.48 -7.75
N VAL A 149 -10.08 -0.69 -7.58
CA VAL A 149 -8.95 -1.14 -8.41
C VAL A 149 -9.38 -2.06 -9.54
N ALA A 150 -10.40 -2.92 -9.36
CA ALA A 150 -10.83 -3.86 -10.40
C ALA A 150 -11.14 -3.21 -11.77
N PRO A 151 -11.78 -2.03 -11.85
CA PRO A 151 -12.05 -1.38 -13.13
C PRO A 151 -10.79 -1.00 -13.93
N VAL A 152 -9.66 -0.80 -13.25
CA VAL A 152 -8.40 -0.35 -13.86
C VAL A 152 -7.32 -1.43 -13.87
N ALA A 153 -7.50 -2.55 -13.16
CA ALA A 153 -6.49 -3.59 -12.99
C ALA A 153 -5.88 -4.08 -14.31
N ALA A 154 -6.71 -4.40 -15.30
CA ALA A 154 -6.24 -4.87 -16.61
C ALA A 154 -5.49 -3.78 -17.41
N ALA A 155 -5.74 -2.49 -17.15
CA ALA A 155 -4.94 -1.42 -17.73
C ALA A 155 -3.57 -1.32 -17.03
N LEU A 156 -3.57 -1.34 -15.69
CA LEU A 156 -2.34 -1.31 -14.89
C LEU A 156 -1.40 -2.49 -15.22
N GLU A 157 -1.95 -3.70 -15.40
CA GLU A 157 -1.17 -4.87 -15.82
C GLU A 157 -0.54 -4.70 -17.20
N ARG A 158 -1.28 -4.14 -18.17
CA ARG A 158 -0.75 -3.85 -19.50
C ARG A 158 0.33 -2.78 -19.45
N ASP A 159 0.15 -1.74 -18.65
CA ASP A 159 1.12 -0.66 -18.47
C ASP A 159 2.40 -1.19 -17.78
N GLN A 160 2.27 -2.07 -16.78
CA GLN A 160 3.39 -2.75 -16.15
C GLN A 160 4.14 -3.66 -17.14
N ALA A 161 3.42 -4.42 -17.96
CA ALA A 161 4.03 -5.27 -19.00
C ALA A 161 4.76 -4.42 -20.06
N SER A 162 4.13 -3.33 -20.51
CA SER A 162 4.74 -2.37 -21.44
C SER A 162 6.01 -1.76 -20.86
N TRP A 163 5.97 -1.27 -19.62
CA TRP A 163 7.17 -0.73 -18.96
C TRP A 163 8.28 -1.77 -18.84
N THR A 164 7.94 -3.01 -18.44
CA THR A 164 8.90 -4.10 -18.31
C THR A 164 9.58 -4.43 -19.64
N GLN A 165 8.85 -4.37 -20.76
CA GLN A 165 9.39 -4.54 -22.10
C GLN A 165 10.39 -3.43 -22.47
N HIS A 166 10.11 -2.17 -22.11
CA HIS A 166 10.97 -1.02 -22.39
C HIS A 166 12.14 -0.88 -21.41
N ALA A 167 12.07 -1.51 -20.23
CA ALA A 167 13.15 -1.60 -19.25
C ALA A 167 14.27 -2.54 -19.71
N SER A 168 14.82 -2.28 -20.89
CA SER A 168 15.84 -3.05 -21.59
C SER A 168 17.25 -2.76 -21.05
N GLN A 169 18.23 -3.57 -21.46
CA GLN A 169 19.64 -3.32 -21.15
C GLN A 169 20.13 -1.99 -21.73
N SER A 170 19.64 -1.61 -22.92
CA SER A 170 19.93 -0.33 -23.56
C SER A 170 19.39 0.84 -22.74
N ALA A 171 18.16 0.74 -22.23
CA ALA A 171 17.59 1.76 -21.34
C ALA A 171 18.39 1.92 -20.05
N ARG A 172 18.83 0.81 -19.43
CA ARG A 172 19.72 0.83 -18.26
C ARG A 172 21.04 1.54 -18.56
N ALA A 173 21.69 1.22 -19.68
CA ALA A 173 22.94 1.86 -20.08
C ALA A 173 22.78 3.38 -20.32
N ARG A 174 21.68 3.81 -20.95
CA ARG A 174 21.37 5.24 -21.14
C ARG A 174 21.15 5.95 -19.81
N ALA A 175 20.42 5.33 -18.88
CA ALA A 175 20.19 5.92 -17.56
C ALA A 175 21.51 6.13 -16.80
N LEU A 176 22.45 5.20 -16.89
CA LEU A 176 23.80 5.37 -16.33
C LEU A 176 24.54 6.55 -16.96
N HIS A 177 24.46 6.71 -18.29
CA HIS A 177 25.06 7.86 -18.97
C HIS A 177 24.45 9.20 -18.48
N GLN A 178 23.14 9.25 -18.26
CA GLN A 178 22.47 10.46 -17.74
C GLN A 178 22.92 10.80 -16.31
N LEU A 179 23.26 9.81 -15.47
CA LEU A 179 23.85 10.07 -14.15
C LEU A 179 25.20 10.80 -14.26
N GLN A 180 26.00 10.45 -15.28
CA GLN A 180 27.28 11.08 -15.56
C GLN A 180 27.13 12.58 -15.88
N GLU A 181 26.09 12.94 -16.63
CA GLU A 181 25.79 14.33 -17.02
C GLU A 181 25.44 15.21 -15.82
N VAL A 182 24.86 14.61 -14.76
CA VAL A 182 24.55 15.31 -13.49
C VAL A 182 25.65 15.19 -12.45
N GLY A 183 26.84 14.70 -12.84
CA GLY A 183 28.02 14.60 -11.98
C GLY A 183 28.00 13.42 -11.00
N LEU A 184 27.16 12.41 -11.24
CA LEU A 184 27.09 11.20 -10.43
C LEU A 184 27.91 10.05 -11.02
N PRO A 185 28.37 9.09 -10.20
CA PRO A 185 29.11 7.94 -10.69
C PRO A 185 28.24 7.04 -11.59
N ALA A 186 28.60 6.94 -12.87
CA ALA A 186 27.89 6.10 -13.85
C ALA A 186 28.47 4.68 -14.00
N ALA A 187 29.67 4.42 -13.48
CA ALA A 187 30.34 3.12 -13.61
C ALA A 187 29.62 2.00 -12.83
N SER A 188 28.76 2.36 -11.88
CA SER A 188 28.04 1.41 -11.04
C SER A 188 26.88 2.08 -10.30
N THR A 189 25.78 1.35 -10.11
CA THR A 189 24.67 1.73 -9.20
C THR A 189 24.89 1.28 -7.76
N LEU A 190 26.09 0.80 -7.39
CA LEU A 190 26.37 0.33 -6.02
C LEU A 190 26.14 1.41 -4.95
N TRP A 191 26.27 2.69 -5.31
CA TRP A 191 25.99 3.82 -4.42
C TRP A 191 24.50 4.08 -4.20
N LEU A 192 23.62 3.49 -5.02
CA LEU A 192 22.15 3.61 -5.00
C LEU A 192 21.48 2.41 -4.29
N ARG A 193 22.29 1.51 -3.71
CA ARG A 193 21.82 0.20 -3.25
C ARG A 193 20.74 0.28 -2.17
N ARG A 194 20.77 1.30 -1.29
CA ARG A 194 19.76 1.43 -0.22
C ARG A 194 18.45 1.88 -0.82
N SER A 195 18.47 2.82 -1.76
CA SER A 195 17.26 3.26 -2.46
C SER A 195 16.65 2.15 -3.30
N VAL A 196 17.47 1.35 -4.00
CA VAL A 196 17.00 0.16 -4.74
C VAL A 196 16.32 -0.82 -3.79
N ALA A 197 16.99 -1.21 -2.70
CA ALA A 197 16.43 -2.14 -1.72
C ALA A 197 15.14 -1.59 -1.08
N ALA A 198 15.07 -0.28 -0.82
CA ALA A 198 13.88 0.36 -0.27
C ALA A 198 12.72 0.37 -1.28
N LEU A 199 13.00 0.61 -2.58
CA LEU A 199 11.98 0.60 -3.63
C LEU A 199 11.44 -0.82 -3.87
N GLU A 200 12.32 -1.82 -3.88
CA GLU A 200 11.94 -3.24 -3.99
C GLU A 200 11.14 -3.74 -2.78
N ALA A 201 11.32 -3.11 -1.62
CA ALA A 201 10.59 -3.40 -0.39
C ALA A 201 9.29 -2.58 -0.22
N LEU A 202 8.83 -1.86 -1.26
CA LEU A 202 7.58 -1.13 -1.19
C LEU A 202 6.41 -2.07 -0.84
N PRO A 203 5.54 -1.69 0.11
CA PRO A 203 4.30 -2.41 0.39
C PRO A 203 3.40 -2.49 -0.85
N TYR A 204 2.68 -3.59 -1.00
CA TYR A 204 2.04 -3.91 -2.27
C TYR A 204 0.76 -3.11 -2.50
N PHE A 205 -0.07 -2.92 -1.47
CA PHE A 205 -1.45 -2.52 -1.75
C PHE A 205 -2.05 -1.48 -0.80
N MET A 206 -1.60 -1.34 0.45
CA MET A 206 -2.20 -0.34 1.35
C MET A 206 -1.74 1.08 0.99
N PRO A 207 -2.61 1.99 0.50
CA PRO A 207 -2.18 3.24 -0.16
C PRO A 207 -1.31 4.14 0.73
N ASP A 208 -1.71 4.33 1.98
CA ASP A 208 -0.95 5.10 2.98
C ASP A 208 0.43 4.52 3.26
N HIS A 209 0.54 3.18 3.35
CA HIS A 209 1.80 2.51 3.64
C HIS A 209 2.74 2.56 2.44
N THR A 210 2.19 2.38 1.24
CA THR A 210 2.95 2.52 0.00
C THR A 210 3.48 3.95 -0.16
N LEU A 211 2.65 4.97 0.13
CA LEU A 211 3.08 6.37 0.07
C LEU A 211 4.17 6.69 1.11
N ASP A 212 3.98 6.33 2.38
CA ASP A 212 4.98 6.56 3.43
C ASP A 212 6.30 5.85 3.12
N ALA A 213 6.23 4.60 2.65
CA ALA A 213 7.41 3.84 2.26
C ALA A 213 8.12 4.49 1.07
N PHE A 214 7.38 4.96 0.08
CA PHE A 214 7.93 5.68 -1.07
C PHE A 214 8.61 6.99 -0.66
N LEU A 215 8.03 7.77 0.26
CA LEU A 215 8.71 8.94 0.81
C LEU A 215 10.00 8.56 1.56
N GLY A 216 10.02 7.39 2.21
CA GLY A 216 11.23 6.80 2.77
C GLY A 216 12.30 6.45 1.72
N VAL A 217 11.88 5.94 0.55
CA VAL A 217 12.76 5.73 -0.61
C VAL A 217 13.37 7.05 -1.06
N ILE A 218 12.55 8.10 -1.20
CA ILE A 218 13.01 9.43 -1.61
C ILE A 218 13.98 10.04 -0.60
N SER A 219 13.71 9.93 0.70
CA SER A 219 14.64 10.38 1.74
C SER A 219 15.99 9.67 1.62
N THR A 220 15.97 8.34 1.43
CA THR A 220 17.18 7.52 1.24
C THR A 220 17.92 7.91 -0.04
N LEU A 221 17.18 8.21 -1.12
CA LEU A 221 17.70 8.67 -2.39
C LEU A 221 18.46 9.99 -2.24
N HIS A 222 17.84 10.95 -1.56
CA HIS A 222 18.44 12.26 -1.30
C HIS A 222 19.73 12.14 -0.47
N GLU A 223 19.78 11.23 0.52
CA GLU A 223 21.01 10.93 1.26
C GLU A 223 22.12 10.37 0.37
N GLU A 224 21.81 9.37 -0.48
CA GLU A 224 22.79 8.71 -1.35
C GLU A 224 23.33 9.67 -2.43
N VAL A 225 22.47 10.52 -3.00
CA VAL A 225 22.86 11.56 -3.97
C VAL A 225 23.68 12.65 -3.28
N SER A 226 23.25 13.11 -2.11
CA SER A 226 23.97 14.10 -1.30
C SER A 226 25.39 13.66 -0.97
N ALA A 227 25.55 12.41 -0.53
CA ALA A 227 26.84 11.81 -0.24
C ALA A 227 27.73 11.70 -1.49
N SER A 228 27.14 11.31 -2.63
CA SER A 228 27.87 11.14 -3.89
C SER A 228 28.34 12.48 -4.49
N LEU A 229 27.56 13.55 -4.33
CA LEU A 229 27.89 14.89 -4.84
C LEU A 229 28.63 15.77 -3.84
N ALA A 230 28.81 15.32 -2.59
CA ALA A 230 29.30 16.13 -1.47
C ALA A 230 28.54 17.46 -1.31
N ARG A 231 27.21 17.42 -1.47
CA ARG A 231 26.31 18.59 -1.36
C ARG A 231 25.17 18.29 -0.38
N PRO A 232 24.59 19.29 0.30
CA PRO A 232 23.44 19.06 1.19
C PRO A 232 22.23 18.49 0.43
N ALA A 233 21.54 17.51 1.01
CA ALA A 233 20.35 16.88 0.42
C ALA A 233 19.22 17.87 0.06
N GLN A 234 19.09 18.96 0.82
CA GLN A 234 18.10 20.03 0.63
C GLN A 234 18.40 20.94 -0.58
N SER A 235 19.58 20.81 -1.18
CA SER A 235 20.02 21.64 -2.31
C SER A 235 19.86 20.97 -3.68
N LEU A 236 19.29 19.76 -3.72
CA LEU A 236 19.15 18.96 -4.93
C LEU A 236 17.94 19.45 -5.75
N SER A 237 18.19 19.81 -7.00
CA SER A 237 17.13 20.23 -7.95
C SER A 237 16.50 19.02 -8.65
N ALA A 238 15.33 19.25 -9.27
CA ALA A 238 14.65 18.25 -10.10
C ALA A 238 15.53 17.72 -11.24
N ASP A 239 16.42 18.56 -11.80
CA ASP A 239 17.34 18.19 -12.87
C ASP A 239 18.35 17.11 -12.43
N ILE A 240 18.64 17.02 -11.14
CA ILE A 240 19.48 15.96 -10.56
C ILE A 240 18.62 14.75 -10.18
N ILE A 241 17.48 14.98 -9.54
CA ILE A 241 16.66 13.89 -8.98
C ILE A 241 15.99 13.06 -10.07
N LEU A 242 15.52 13.66 -11.16
CA LEU A 242 14.80 12.92 -12.21
C LEU A 242 15.70 11.87 -12.91
N PRO A 243 16.92 12.18 -13.38
CA PRO A 243 17.84 11.15 -13.90
C PRO A 243 18.14 10.04 -12.90
N VAL A 244 18.25 10.39 -11.61
CA VAL A 244 18.46 9.41 -10.53
C VAL A 244 17.26 8.51 -10.35
N LEU A 245 16.04 9.04 -10.39
CA LEU A 245 14.81 8.24 -10.33
C LEU A 245 14.66 7.31 -11.54
N VAL A 246 15.01 7.77 -12.74
CA VAL A 246 15.05 6.92 -13.95
C VAL A 246 16.01 5.75 -13.75
N ALA A 247 17.22 6.02 -13.25
CA ALA A 247 18.18 4.96 -12.93
C ALA A 247 17.67 4.02 -11.84
N LEU A 248 17.05 4.56 -10.79
CA LEU A 248 16.49 3.80 -9.67
C LEU A 248 15.43 2.81 -10.16
N VAL A 249 14.41 3.28 -10.90
CA VAL A 249 13.32 2.40 -11.36
C VAL A 249 13.81 1.33 -12.34
N LEU A 250 14.79 1.63 -13.20
CA LEU A 250 15.35 0.69 -14.17
C LEU A 250 16.25 -0.39 -13.54
N HIS A 251 16.88 -0.09 -12.40
CA HIS A 251 17.79 -0.99 -11.69
C HIS A 251 17.17 -1.64 -10.45
N SER A 252 15.86 -1.49 -10.26
CA SER A 252 15.10 -2.14 -9.19
C SER A 252 14.20 -3.23 -9.76
N HIS A 253 14.03 -4.32 -9.02
CA HIS A 253 13.04 -5.34 -9.27
C HIS A 253 11.68 -4.96 -8.66
N ALA A 254 10.91 -4.15 -9.39
CA ALA A 254 9.62 -3.63 -8.92
C ALA A 254 8.45 -4.13 -9.80
N PRO A 255 7.98 -5.38 -9.61
CA PRO A 255 6.96 -6.00 -10.47
C PRO A 255 5.56 -5.38 -10.36
N PHE A 256 5.29 -4.58 -9.33
CA PHE A 256 3.99 -3.93 -9.09
C PHE A 256 4.08 -2.41 -9.08
N LEU A 257 5.18 -1.84 -9.56
CA LEU A 257 5.46 -0.40 -9.45
C LEU A 257 4.33 0.47 -10.01
N ILE A 258 3.76 0.10 -11.16
CA ILE A 258 2.68 0.86 -11.79
C ILE A 258 1.41 0.84 -10.92
N ALA A 259 1.06 -0.31 -10.35
CA ALA A 259 -0.10 -0.44 -9.46
C ALA A 259 0.12 0.31 -8.14
N GLN A 260 1.33 0.24 -7.58
CA GLN A 260 1.72 0.98 -6.37
C GLN A 260 1.65 2.49 -6.58
N ILE A 261 2.13 3.00 -7.72
CA ILE A 261 2.02 4.42 -8.08
C ILE A 261 0.58 4.84 -8.27
N HIS A 262 -0.23 4.02 -8.93
CA HIS A 262 -1.66 4.27 -9.04
C HIS A 262 -2.31 4.38 -7.66
N ALA A 263 -2.05 3.43 -6.75
CA ALA A 263 -2.60 3.47 -5.39
C ALA A 263 -2.16 4.73 -4.63
N MET A 264 -0.89 5.15 -4.73
CA MET A 264 -0.42 6.39 -4.13
C MET A 264 -1.16 7.61 -4.70
N GLU A 265 -1.26 7.72 -6.02
CA GLU A 265 -1.88 8.85 -6.71
C GLU A 265 -3.38 8.96 -6.47
N THR A 266 -4.11 7.86 -6.62
CA THR A 266 -5.58 7.88 -6.71
C THR A 266 -6.29 7.51 -5.41
N LEU A 267 -5.58 6.91 -4.46
CA LEU A 267 -6.15 6.47 -3.19
C LEU A 267 -5.48 7.14 -2.00
N ALA A 268 -4.15 7.32 -1.99
CA ALA A 268 -3.44 7.88 -0.83
C ALA A 268 -3.46 9.42 -0.80
N LEU A 269 -3.05 10.08 -1.88
CA LEU A 269 -2.98 11.55 -1.94
C LEU A 269 -4.39 12.14 -1.84
N THR A 270 -4.61 13.07 -0.90
CA THR A 270 -5.87 13.82 -0.83
C THR A 270 -5.73 15.16 -1.54
N ASP A 271 -6.64 15.46 -2.46
CA ASP A 271 -6.72 16.74 -3.16
C ASP A 271 -6.70 17.91 -2.16
N GLY A 272 -5.53 18.53 -2.01
CA GLY A 272 -5.33 19.82 -1.34
C GLY A 272 -4.98 19.82 0.15
N ARG A 273 -4.74 18.68 0.83
CA ARG A 273 -4.36 18.68 2.27
C ARG A 273 -3.08 17.93 2.61
N ASP A 274 -2.71 16.92 1.84
CA ASP A 274 -1.43 16.23 2.00
C ASP A 274 -0.37 16.93 1.14
N GLY A 275 0.73 17.35 1.79
CA GLY A 275 1.69 18.34 1.31
C GLY A 275 2.15 18.18 -0.13
N GLY A 276 2.38 19.32 -0.79
CA GLY A 276 2.84 19.39 -2.18
C GLY A 276 4.11 18.57 -2.47
N GLU A 277 4.89 18.24 -1.45
CA GLU A 277 6.07 17.37 -1.57
C GLU A 277 5.70 15.93 -1.97
N ALA A 278 4.70 15.31 -1.34
CA ALA A 278 4.32 13.93 -1.65
C ALA A 278 3.76 13.82 -3.08
N ALA A 279 2.86 14.74 -3.44
CA ALA A 279 2.34 14.84 -4.79
C ALA A 279 3.44 15.11 -5.83
N TYR A 280 4.41 15.97 -5.49
CA TYR A 280 5.57 16.26 -6.34
C TYR A 280 6.39 15.00 -6.63
N TYR A 281 6.76 14.22 -5.61
CA TYR A 281 7.57 13.02 -5.83
C TYR A 281 6.81 11.89 -6.52
N VAL A 282 5.51 11.74 -6.27
CA VAL A 282 4.66 10.80 -7.02
C VAL A 282 4.61 11.19 -8.50
N ALA A 283 4.43 12.49 -8.81
CA ALA A 283 4.48 12.99 -10.19
C ALA A 283 5.88 12.82 -10.83
N LEU A 284 6.94 12.93 -10.04
CA LEU A 284 8.31 12.79 -10.51
C LEU A 284 8.65 11.33 -10.87
N VAL A 285 8.21 10.35 -10.07
CA VAL A 285 8.42 8.93 -10.40
C VAL A 285 7.55 8.50 -11.58
N GLN A 286 6.34 9.04 -11.73
CA GLN A 286 5.54 8.85 -12.94
C GLN A 286 6.25 9.38 -14.18
N SER A 287 6.85 10.57 -14.08
CA SER A 287 7.66 11.16 -15.16
C SER A 287 8.85 10.27 -15.50
N ALA A 288 9.54 9.72 -14.50
CA ALA A 288 10.65 8.79 -14.70
C ALA A 288 10.23 7.52 -15.45
N ILE A 289 9.07 6.95 -15.10
CA ILE A 289 8.52 5.77 -15.79
C ILE A 289 8.14 6.08 -17.23
N ARG A 290 7.48 7.21 -17.47
CA ARG A 290 7.11 7.66 -18.83
C ARG A 290 8.33 7.88 -19.71
N HIS A 291 9.40 8.46 -19.14
CA HIS A 291 10.69 8.66 -19.83
C HIS A 291 11.26 7.34 -20.37
N VAL A 292 11.16 6.24 -19.61
CA VAL A 292 11.61 4.91 -20.09
C VAL A 292 10.82 4.46 -21.31
N THR A 293 9.49 4.67 -21.32
CA THR A 293 8.62 4.21 -22.41
C THR A 293 8.65 5.08 -23.67
N GLN A 294 9.08 6.35 -23.59
CA GLN A 294 9.05 7.28 -24.73
C GLN A 294 10.35 7.31 -25.55
N VAL A 295 11.48 6.87 -24.97
CA VAL A 295 12.82 7.02 -25.58
C VAL A 295 13.12 5.95 -26.66
N ASP A 296 12.30 4.91 -26.78
CA ASP A 296 12.46 3.83 -27.77
C ASP A 296 11.38 3.88 -28.90
N GLY A 297 10.70 5.02 -29.07
CA GLY A 297 9.71 5.28 -30.14
C GLY A 297 10.22 6.18 -31.26
#